data_AF-A0A5N3S1N5-F1
#
_entry.id   AF-A0A5N3S1N5-F1
#
_cell.length_a   1.000
_cell.length_b   1.000
_cell.length_c   1.000
_cell.angle_alpha   90.00
_cell.angle_beta   90.00
_cell.angle_gamma   90.00
#
_symmetry.space_group_name_H-M   'P 1'
#
loop_
_entity.id
_entity.type
_entity.pdbx_description
1 polymer ?
#
loop_
_entity_poly.entity_id
_entity_poly.type
_entity_poly.pdbx_seq_one_letter_code
_entity_poly.pdbx_strand_id
1 'polypeptide(L)'
;MLITMSEHEISRFKVLTDVQEKRLRQVDAADILNVSTRHVRRLLNQLATYGAKSLAHAARGRPSNRRYDDNFRAEVLKIVREQYFDFSPTFALEKLSEHHNLTVSKETLRQWMIADGLWTPYSRRKPRIYQPRSRRDCLGELIETGEIIDIF
;
A
#
# COMPACT_ATOMS: atom_id res chain seq x y z
N MET A 1 -15.91 7.27 -18.07
CA MET A 1 -14.78 6.43 -17.59
C MET A 1 -14.11 7.17 -16.44
N LEU A 2 -14.15 6.64 -15.22
CA LEU A 2 -13.47 7.25 -14.07
C LEU A 2 -11.97 6.97 -14.18
N ILE A 3 -11.13 8.01 -14.26
CA ILE A 3 -9.67 7.85 -14.25
C ILE A 3 -9.22 8.13 -12.82
N THR A 4 -8.79 7.09 -12.11
CA THR A 4 -8.14 7.29 -10.82
C THR A 4 -6.75 7.85 -11.08
N MET A 5 -6.45 9.03 -10.52
CA MET A 5 -5.15 9.69 -10.64
C MET A 5 -4.61 9.98 -9.23
N SER A 6 -3.29 9.96 -9.06
CA SER A 6 -2.67 10.45 -7.82
C SER A 6 -2.66 11.98 -7.82
N GLU A 7 -2.49 12.60 -6.65
CA GLU A 7 -2.36 14.06 -6.55
C GLU A 7 -1.24 14.61 -7.44
N HIS A 8 -0.12 13.90 -7.54
CA HIS A 8 0.97 14.27 -8.44
C HIS A 8 0.54 14.23 -9.91
N GLU A 9 -0.21 13.21 -10.34
CA GLU A 9 -0.68 13.11 -11.72
C GLU A 9 -1.72 14.20 -12.04
N ILE A 10 -2.55 14.60 -11.07
CA ILE A 10 -3.51 15.70 -11.18
C ILE A 10 -2.78 17.05 -11.29
N SER A 11 -1.81 17.31 -10.41
CA SER A 11 -0.99 18.53 -10.47
C SER A 11 -0.26 18.64 -11.81
N ARG A 12 0.32 17.53 -12.29
CA ARG A 12 0.97 17.46 -13.59
C ARG A 12 0.01 17.77 -14.74
N PHE A 13 -1.21 17.24 -14.70
CA PHE A 13 -2.23 17.55 -15.71
C PHE A 13 -2.50 19.05 -15.78
N LYS A 14 -2.71 19.71 -14.64
CA LYS A 14 -2.96 21.16 -14.57
C LYS A 14 -1.82 21.97 -15.21
N VAL A 15 -0.58 21.68 -14.85
CA VAL A 15 0.60 22.39 -15.41
C VAL A 15 0.69 22.19 -16.92
N LEU A 16 0.44 20.99 -17.42
CA LEU A 16 0.45 20.72 -18.87
C LEU A 16 -0.70 21.43 -19.60
N THR A 17 -1.87 21.54 -18.97
CA THR A 17 -3.00 22.31 -19.49
C THR A 17 -2.67 23.80 -19.59
N ASP A 18 -2.01 24.38 -18.58
CA ASP A 18 -1.54 25.77 -18.62
C ASP A 18 -0.55 26.03 -19.77
N VAL A 19 0.29 25.05 -20.10
CA VAL A 19 1.19 25.13 -21.27
C VAL A 19 0.42 25.05 -22.59
N GLN A 20 -0.59 24.17 -22.69
CA GLN A 20 -1.44 24.07 -23.88
C GLN A 20 -2.22 25.37 -24.14
N GLU A 21 -2.70 26.02 -23.08
CA GLU A 21 -3.41 27.30 -23.15
C GLU A 21 -2.47 28.51 -23.27
N LYS A 22 -1.17 28.27 -23.48
CA LYS A 22 -0.12 29.29 -23.67
C LYS A 22 0.02 30.27 -22.49
N ARG A 23 -0.44 29.87 -21.29
CA ARG A 23 -0.28 30.64 -20.05
C ARG A 23 1.07 30.40 -19.39
N LEU A 24 1.72 29.29 -19.71
CA LEU A 24 3.00 28.86 -19.14
C LEU A 24 3.95 28.39 -20.25
N ARG A 25 5.25 28.74 -20.16
CA ARG A 25 6.25 28.24 -21.11
C ARG A 25 6.66 26.81 -20.75
N GLN A 26 7.13 26.05 -21.74
CA GLN A 26 7.60 24.68 -21.53
C GLN A 26 8.82 24.59 -20.59
N VAL A 27 9.64 25.64 -20.53
CA VAL A 27 10.80 25.73 -19.61
C VAL A 27 10.32 25.87 -18.18
N ASP A 28 9.45 26.84 -17.91
CA ASP A 28 8.87 27.06 -16.58
C ASP A 28 8.10 25.81 -16.08
N ALA A 29 7.37 25.14 -16.98
CA ALA A 29 6.69 23.89 -16.66
C ALA A 29 7.66 22.74 -16.32
N ALA A 30 8.83 22.72 -16.96
CA ALA A 30 9.87 21.73 -16.70
C ALA A 30 10.43 21.92 -15.28
N ASP A 31 10.63 23.17 -14.87
CA ASP A 31 11.08 23.51 -13.52
C ASP A 31 10.02 23.17 -12.46
N ILE A 32 8.75 23.53 -12.69
CA ILE A 32 7.63 23.21 -11.77
C ILE A 32 7.46 21.69 -11.58
N LEU A 33 7.60 20.92 -12.66
CA LEU A 33 7.42 19.47 -12.64
C LEU A 33 8.69 18.70 -12.29
N ASN A 34 9.83 19.40 -12.12
CA ASN A 34 11.16 18.82 -11.92
C ASN A 34 11.50 17.73 -12.96
N VAL A 35 11.27 18.04 -14.24
CA VAL A 35 11.58 17.16 -15.38
C VAL A 35 12.25 17.95 -16.49
N SER A 36 12.85 17.28 -17.47
CA SER A 36 13.42 17.99 -18.62
C SER A 36 12.32 18.55 -19.54
N THR A 37 12.62 19.64 -20.23
CA THR A 37 11.77 20.23 -21.29
C THR A 37 11.40 19.21 -22.38
N ARG A 38 12.33 18.30 -22.73
CA ARG A 38 12.05 17.18 -23.63
C ARG A 38 10.96 16.26 -23.08
N HIS A 39 10.97 15.99 -21.77
CA HIS A 39 9.94 15.20 -21.12
C HIS A 39 8.60 15.94 -21.11
N VAL A 40 8.58 17.24 -20.84
CA VAL A 40 7.36 18.07 -20.96
C VAL A 40 6.76 17.95 -22.36
N ARG A 41 7.57 18.11 -23.41
CA ARG A 41 7.13 17.95 -24.81
C ARG A 41 6.57 16.56 -25.09
N ARG A 42 7.21 15.50 -24.58
CA ARG A 42 6.71 14.12 -24.68
C ARG A 42 5.33 13.96 -24.04
N LEU A 43 5.14 14.53 -22.84
CA LEU A 43 3.87 14.49 -22.12
C LEU A 43 2.77 15.26 -22.86
N LEU A 44 3.08 16.43 -23.40
CA LEU A 44 2.15 17.21 -24.23
C LEU A 44 1.68 16.42 -25.47
N ASN A 45 2.60 15.74 -26.16
CA ASN A 45 2.25 14.90 -27.30
C ASN A 45 1.33 13.74 -26.88
N GLN A 46 1.63 13.06 -25.78
CA GLN A 46 0.79 11.98 -25.27
C GLN A 46 -0.60 12.46 -24.82
N LEU A 47 -0.65 13.64 -24.20
CA LEU A 47 -1.89 14.30 -23.78
C LEU A 47 -2.76 14.65 -24.99
N ALA A 48 -2.16 15.11 -26.09
CA ALA A 48 -2.88 15.38 -27.33
C ALA A 48 -3.42 14.11 -28.00
N THR A 49 -2.68 12.99 -27.95
CA THR A 49 -3.10 11.73 -28.60
C THR A 49 -4.11 10.92 -27.79
N TYR A 50 -3.94 10.83 -26.47
CA TYR A 50 -4.71 9.91 -25.62
C TYR A 50 -5.47 10.61 -24.48
N GLY A 51 -5.43 11.94 -24.42
CA GLY A 51 -6.09 12.72 -23.38
C GLY A 51 -5.52 12.49 -21.98
N ALA A 52 -6.30 12.85 -20.95
CA ALA A 52 -5.88 12.77 -19.54
C ALA A 52 -5.46 11.35 -19.09
N LYS A 53 -5.97 10.31 -19.76
CA LYS A 53 -5.61 8.91 -19.49
C LYS A 53 -4.12 8.62 -19.71
N SER A 54 -3.45 9.37 -20.58
CA SER A 54 -2.01 9.20 -20.83
C SER A 54 -1.12 9.52 -19.63
N LEU A 55 -1.58 10.40 -18.74
CA LEU A 55 -0.79 10.86 -17.59
C LEU A 55 -0.93 9.93 -16.40
N ALA A 56 -1.95 9.08 -16.38
CA ALA A 56 -2.09 8.02 -15.40
C ALA A 56 -1.02 6.95 -15.64
N HIS A 57 -0.44 6.43 -14.57
CA HIS A 57 0.55 5.37 -14.64
C HIS A 57 0.04 4.17 -15.48
N ALA A 58 0.78 3.78 -16.52
CA ALA A 58 0.33 2.79 -17.50
C ALA A 58 0.12 1.36 -16.94
N ALA A 59 0.77 1.03 -15.82
CA ALA A 59 0.56 -0.24 -15.13
C ALA A 59 -0.64 -0.22 -14.14
N ARG A 60 -1.31 0.92 -13.97
CA ARG A 60 -2.45 1.02 -13.05
C ARG A 60 -3.58 0.12 -13.52
N GLY A 61 -4.04 -0.76 -12.65
CA GLY A 61 -5.07 -1.76 -12.96
C GLY A 61 -4.55 -2.99 -13.72
N ARG A 62 -3.26 -3.05 -14.09
CA ARG A 62 -2.67 -4.26 -14.67
C ARG A 62 -2.19 -5.19 -13.55
N PRO A 63 -2.52 -6.49 -13.61
CA PRO A 63 -1.93 -7.46 -12.69
C PRO A 63 -0.42 -7.56 -12.91
N SER A 64 0.30 -7.98 -11.86
CA SER A 64 1.75 -8.19 -11.94
C SER A 64 2.08 -9.34 -12.89
N ASN A 65 3.11 -9.17 -13.72
CA ASN A 65 3.62 -10.24 -14.60
C ASN A 65 4.18 -11.45 -13.82
N ARG A 66 4.50 -11.29 -12.54
CA ARG A 66 5.00 -12.37 -11.65
C ARG A 66 3.89 -13.02 -10.81
N ARG A 67 2.62 -12.70 -11.10
CA ARG A 67 1.49 -13.28 -10.39
C ARG A 67 1.38 -14.76 -10.73
N TYR A 68 1.06 -15.58 -9.73
CA TYR A 68 0.66 -16.96 -9.96
C TYR A 68 -0.63 -17.03 -10.77
N ASP A 69 -0.82 -18.12 -11.50
CA ASP A 69 -2.07 -18.36 -12.21
C ASP A 69 -3.26 -18.44 -11.24
N ASP A 70 -4.43 -17.99 -11.69
CA ASP A 70 -5.62 -17.96 -10.85
C ASP A 70 -6.13 -19.35 -10.50
N ASN A 71 -5.94 -20.33 -11.40
CA ASN A 71 -6.30 -21.72 -11.12
C ASN A 71 -5.40 -22.30 -10.02
N PHE A 72 -4.08 -22.05 -10.10
CA PHE A 72 -3.13 -22.50 -9.09
C PHE A 72 -3.43 -21.90 -7.72
N ARG A 73 -3.77 -20.60 -7.66
CA ARG A 73 -4.21 -19.96 -6.43
C ARG A 73 -5.47 -20.63 -5.85
N ALA A 74 -6.46 -20.90 -6.70
CA ALA A 74 -7.72 -21.51 -6.27
C ALA A 74 -7.53 -22.93 -5.74
N GLU A 75 -6.66 -23.72 -6.38
CA GLU A 75 -6.31 -25.08 -5.95
C GLU A 75 -5.65 -25.08 -4.56
N VAL A 76 -4.64 -24.23 -4.36
CA VAL A 76 -3.96 -24.09 -3.06
C VAL A 76 -4.96 -23.71 -1.96
N LEU A 77 -5.83 -22.72 -2.21
CA LEU A 77 -6.81 -22.27 -1.23
C LEU A 77 -7.87 -23.35 -0.93
N LYS A 78 -8.26 -24.15 -1.92
CA LYS A 78 -9.18 -25.27 -1.72
C LYS A 78 -8.60 -26.29 -0.74
N ILE A 79 -7.35 -26.70 -0.94
CA ILE A 79 -6.65 -27.66 -0.06
C ILE A 79 -6.54 -27.08 1.35
N VAL A 80 -6.14 -25.82 1.49
CA VAL A 80 -6.03 -25.16 2.80
C VAL A 80 -7.37 -25.13 3.51
N ARG A 81 -8.46 -24.82 2.80
CA ARG A 81 -9.81 -24.79 3.38
C ARG A 81 -10.31 -26.18 3.81
N GLU A 82 -10.04 -27.20 3.01
CA GLU A 82 -10.54 -28.57 3.27
C GLU A 82 -9.72 -29.29 4.35
N GLN A 83 -8.41 -29.08 4.40
CA GLN A 83 -7.50 -29.90 5.21
C GLN A 83 -6.79 -29.13 6.33
N TYR A 84 -6.64 -27.80 6.20
CA TYR A 84 -5.75 -27.00 7.05
C TYR A 84 -6.41 -25.69 7.52
N PHE A 85 -7.72 -25.69 7.74
CA PHE A 85 -8.49 -24.47 8.08
C PHE A 85 -7.97 -23.77 9.35
N ASP A 86 -7.60 -24.53 10.38
CA ASP A 86 -7.13 -23.98 11.66
C ASP A 86 -5.62 -23.66 11.69
N PHE A 87 -4.91 -23.87 10.58
CA PHE A 87 -3.44 -23.81 10.58
C PHE A 87 -2.94 -22.39 10.34
N SER A 88 -1.87 -22.03 11.06
CA SER A 88 -1.17 -20.78 10.77
C SER A 88 -0.57 -20.80 9.35
N PRO A 89 -0.43 -19.65 8.66
CA PRO A 89 0.12 -19.60 7.30
C PRO A 89 1.51 -20.22 7.14
N THR A 90 2.30 -20.27 8.22
CA THR A 90 3.61 -20.93 8.21
C THR A 90 3.44 -22.45 8.22
N PHE A 91 2.59 -22.97 9.12
CA PHE A 91 2.38 -24.40 9.26
C PHE A 91 1.59 -25.00 8.09
N ALA A 92 0.63 -24.24 7.54
CA ALA A 92 -0.06 -24.61 6.31
C ALA A 92 0.92 -24.74 5.14
N LEU A 93 1.92 -23.85 5.03
CA LEU A 93 2.94 -23.95 3.98
C LEU A 93 3.79 -25.22 4.11
N GLU A 94 4.21 -25.57 5.33
CA GLU A 94 4.97 -26.80 5.58
C GLU A 94 4.18 -28.03 5.10
N LYS A 95 2.89 -28.10 5.45
CA LYS A 95 2.04 -29.24 5.05
C LYS A 95 1.72 -29.27 3.55
N LEU A 96 1.58 -28.11 2.92
CA LEU A 96 1.45 -28.01 1.46
C LEU A 96 2.71 -28.50 0.74
N SER A 97 3.89 -28.20 1.29
CA SER A 97 5.15 -28.68 0.74
C SER A 97 5.37 -30.18 0.96
N GLU A 98 4.98 -30.71 2.12
CA GLU A 98 5.19 -32.11 2.49
C GLU A 98 4.23 -33.08 1.78
N HIS A 99 2.94 -32.74 1.69
CA HIS A 99 1.92 -33.66 1.21
C HIS A 99 1.49 -33.42 -0.23
N HIS A 100 1.61 -32.17 -0.71
CA HIS A 100 1.08 -31.75 -2.01
C HIS A 100 2.17 -31.27 -2.99
N ASN A 101 3.44 -31.19 -2.56
CA ASN A 101 4.58 -30.70 -3.34
C ASN A 101 4.36 -29.29 -3.96
N LEU A 102 3.50 -28.47 -3.34
CA LEU A 102 3.17 -27.13 -3.84
C LEU A 102 4.17 -26.11 -3.29
N THR A 103 4.94 -25.48 -4.19
CA THR A 103 5.96 -24.49 -3.80
C THR A 103 5.44 -23.07 -3.94
N VAL A 104 5.13 -22.44 -2.80
CA VAL A 104 4.65 -21.04 -2.73
C VAL A 104 5.46 -20.27 -1.69
N SER A 105 5.64 -18.96 -1.88
CA SER A 105 6.25 -18.16 -0.82
C SER A 105 5.31 -18.01 0.38
N LYS A 106 5.86 -18.03 1.60
CA LYS A 106 5.09 -17.82 2.84
C LYS A 106 4.23 -16.55 2.80
N GLU A 107 4.79 -15.45 2.31
CA GLU A 107 4.07 -14.17 2.25
C GLU A 107 2.93 -14.22 1.23
N THR A 108 3.12 -14.91 0.10
CA THR A 108 2.05 -15.10 -0.89
C THR A 108 0.88 -15.91 -0.30
N LEU A 109 1.17 -17.03 0.36
CA LEU A 109 0.14 -17.86 0.99
C LEU A 109 -0.61 -17.07 2.07
N ARG A 110 0.10 -16.33 2.92
CA ARG A 110 -0.50 -15.47 3.95
C ARG A 110 -1.45 -14.43 3.34
N GLN A 111 -1.04 -13.74 2.27
CA GLN A 111 -1.88 -12.75 1.60
C GLN A 111 -3.12 -13.38 0.98
N TRP A 112 -3.01 -14.59 0.42
CA TRP A 112 -4.16 -15.32 -0.12
C TRP A 112 -5.14 -15.73 0.98
N MET A 113 -4.65 -16.28 2.10
CA MET A 113 -5.49 -16.66 3.24
C MET A 113 -6.20 -15.45 3.86
N ILE A 114 -5.54 -14.27 3.90
CA ILE A 114 -6.17 -13.03 4.37
C ILE A 114 -7.25 -12.55 3.41
N ALA A 115 -6.97 -12.55 2.11
CA ALA A 115 -7.92 -12.13 1.09
C ALA A 115 -9.16 -13.04 1.02
N ASP A 116 -9.01 -14.32 1.36
CA ASP A 116 -10.08 -15.32 1.37
C ASP A 116 -10.77 -15.45 2.74
N GLY A 117 -10.35 -14.65 3.73
CA GLY A 117 -10.94 -14.66 5.08
C GLY A 117 -10.56 -15.87 5.95
N LEU A 118 -9.69 -16.76 5.47
CA LEU A 118 -9.19 -17.92 6.22
C LEU A 118 -8.24 -17.53 7.36
N TRP A 119 -7.59 -16.38 7.26
CA TRP A 119 -6.65 -15.92 8.27
C TRP A 119 -6.85 -14.45 8.58
N THR A 120 -7.08 -14.13 9.85
CA THR A 120 -7.12 -12.73 10.31
C THR A 120 -5.71 -12.28 10.66
N PRO A 121 -5.15 -11.25 10.00
CA PRO A 121 -3.83 -10.77 10.37
C PRO A 121 -3.86 -10.22 11.79
N TYR A 122 -2.86 -10.60 12.59
CA TYR A 122 -2.72 -10.07 13.93
C TYR A 122 -2.53 -8.56 13.87
N SER A 123 -3.52 -7.80 14.35
CA SER A 123 -3.39 -6.36 14.53
C SER A 123 -2.51 -6.12 15.74
N ARG A 124 -1.34 -5.51 15.53
CA ARG A 124 -0.48 -5.10 16.65
C ARG A 124 -1.27 -4.11 17.50
N ARG A 125 -1.37 -4.37 18.80
CA ARG A 125 -1.89 -3.39 19.75
C ARG A 125 -1.11 -2.08 19.57
N LYS A 126 -1.83 -0.95 19.55
CA LYS A 126 -1.19 0.36 19.51
C LYS A 126 -0.15 0.42 20.64
N PRO A 127 1.08 0.90 20.37
CA PRO A 127 2.09 1.00 21.41
C PRO A 127 1.52 1.83 22.56
N ARG A 128 1.72 1.34 23.78
CA ARG A 128 1.29 2.09 24.97
C ARG A 128 2.08 3.39 25.00
N ILE A 129 1.38 4.51 24.96
CA ILE A 129 2.02 5.82 25.13
C ILE A 129 2.39 5.91 26.60
N TYR A 130 3.68 5.80 26.91
CA TYR A 130 4.20 6.05 28.25
C TYR A 130 4.28 7.55 28.47
N GLN A 131 3.59 8.07 29.48
CA GLN A 131 3.76 9.46 29.87
C GLN A 131 5.17 9.65 30.46
N PRO A 132 5.96 10.63 30.00
CA PRO A 132 7.22 10.98 30.65
C PRO A 132 6.96 11.37 32.10
N ARG A 133 7.70 10.77 33.04
CA ARG A 133 7.66 11.23 34.43
C ARG A 133 8.35 12.60 34.51
N SER A 134 7.68 13.58 35.11
CA SER A 134 8.30 14.87 35.43
C SER A 134 9.59 14.65 36.23
N ARG A 135 10.61 15.48 35.99
CA ARG A 135 11.75 15.54 36.91
C ARG A 135 11.24 16.08 38.25
N ARG A 136 11.75 15.52 39.34
CA ARG A 136 11.49 16.03 40.69
C ARG A 136 12.28 17.33 40.87
N ASP A 137 11.72 18.28 41.60
CA ASP A 137 12.38 19.56 41.82
C ASP A 137 13.52 19.41 42.85
N CYS A 138 13.39 18.47 43.78
CA CYS A 138 14.47 18.13 44.73
C CYS A 138 14.55 16.65 45.12
N LEU A 139 15.69 16.27 45.71
CA LEU A 139 15.98 14.91 46.14
C LEU A 139 15.19 14.60 47.43
N GLY A 140 14.35 13.56 47.41
CA GLY A 140 13.58 13.11 48.59
C GLY A 140 12.10 13.49 48.61
N GLU A 141 11.58 14.17 47.58
CA GLU A 141 10.12 14.40 47.43
C GLU A 141 9.35 13.08 47.40
N LEU A 142 8.42 12.93 48.36
CA LEU A 142 7.44 11.86 48.43
C LEU A 142 6.21 12.29 47.61
N ILE A 143 5.77 11.43 46.70
CA ILE A 143 4.54 11.63 45.93
C ILE A 143 3.55 10.59 46.44
N GLU A 144 2.42 11.05 46.96
CA GLU A 144 1.32 10.19 47.38
C GLU A 144 0.64 9.62 46.14
N THR A 145 0.92 8.37 45.81
CA THR A 145 0.22 7.65 44.75
C THR A 145 -1.09 7.09 45.31
N GLY A 146 -2.01 7.99 45.66
CA GLY A 146 -3.34 7.66 46.18
C GLY A 146 -4.38 7.64 45.07
N GLU A 147 -4.94 6.45 44.83
CA GLU A 147 -6.26 6.13 44.26
C GLU A 147 -6.84 7.06 43.18
N ILE A 148 -6.69 6.66 41.91
CA ILE A 148 -7.65 7.06 40.88
C ILE A 148 -8.85 6.13 41.03
N ILE A 149 -9.84 6.57 41.80
CA ILE A 149 -11.19 6.01 41.78
C ILE A 149 -11.83 6.50 40.47
N ASP A 150 -12.18 5.56 39.61
CA ASP A 150 -12.98 5.80 38.40
C ASP A 150 -14.30 6.50 38.78
N ILE A 151 -14.50 7.71 38.27
CA ILE A 151 -15.78 8.44 38.34
C ILE A 151 -16.15 8.90 36.92
N PHE A 152 -17.13 8.18 36.36
CA PHE A 152 -17.94 8.39 35.14
C PHE A 152 -17.26 8.45 33.77
#